data_AF-A0A1G6DR47-F1
#
_entry.id   AF-A0A1G6DR47-F1
#
_cell.length_a   1.000
_cell.length_b   1.000
_cell.length_c   1.000
_cell.angle_alpha   90.00
_cell.angle_beta   90.00
_cell.angle_gamma   90.00
#
_symmetry.space_group_name_H-M   'P 1'
#
loop_
_entity.id
_entity.type
_entity.pdbx_description
1 polymer ?
#
loop_
_entity_poly.entity_id
_entity_poly.type
_entity_poly.pdbx_seq_one_letter_code
_entity_poly.pdbx_strand_id
1 'polypeptide(L)'
;MAFLNIFKSKIYTSFALMLIVLLMGVLGFRIISGFSWLDAMYMTVITITTVGFGEVQPLDDVAKIFTMVLILTSIVILGYALSTITNTF
;
A
#
# COMPACT_ATOMS: atom_id res chain seq x y z
N MET A 1 -10.25 13.61 27.80
CA MET A 1 -9.01 12.82 27.55
C MET A 1 -9.26 11.54 26.75
N ALA A 2 -10.33 10.77 26.99
CA ALA A 2 -10.59 9.51 26.26
C ALA A 2 -10.79 9.68 24.72
N PHE A 3 -11.47 10.74 24.29
CA PHE A 3 -11.72 11.00 22.87
C PHE A 3 -10.42 11.15 22.06
N LEU A 4 -9.47 11.98 22.51
CA LEU A 4 -8.17 12.18 21.85
C LEU A 4 -7.34 10.89 21.73
N ASN A 5 -7.44 9.96 22.69
CA ASN A 5 -6.73 8.67 22.62
C ASN A 5 -7.32 7.73 21.56
N ILE A 6 -8.64 7.76 21.33
CA ILE A 6 -9.30 6.94 20.30
C ILE A 6 -8.89 7.44 18.91
N PHE A 7 -8.84 8.75 18.68
CA PHE A 7 -8.41 9.34 17.40
C PHE A 7 -6.92 9.07 17.13
N LYS A 8 -6.06 9.23 18.14
CA LYS A 8 -4.65 8.84 18.04
C LYS A 8 -4.50 7.35 17.70
N SER A 9 -5.26 6.47 18.34
CA SER A 9 -5.20 5.03 18.04
C SER A 9 -5.58 4.71 16.60
N LYS A 10 -6.63 5.33 16.05
CA LYS A 10 -7.07 5.07 14.65
C LYS A 10 -6.04 5.55 13.62
N ILE A 11 -5.46 6.73 13.83
CA ILE A 11 -4.45 7.26 12.89
C ILE A 11 -3.15 6.43 12.94
N TYR A 12 -2.71 5.98 14.12
CA TYR A 12 -1.55 5.07 14.19
C TYR A 12 -1.86 3.74 13.48
N THR A 13 -3.07 3.19 13.64
CA THR A 13 -3.48 1.98 12.93
C THR A 13 -3.49 2.19 11.41
N SER A 14 -4.01 3.31 10.89
CA SER A 14 -4.03 3.54 9.43
C SER A 14 -2.61 3.65 8.85
N PHE A 15 -1.71 4.37 9.52
CA PHE A 15 -0.30 4.45 9.11
C PHE A 15 0.40 3.09 9.18
N ALA A 16 0.17 2.30 10.23
CA ALA A 16 0.72 0.96 10.35
C ALA A 16 0.24 0.03 9.23
N LEU A 17 -1.05 0.08 8.89
CA LEU A 17 -1.61 -0.71 7.79
C LEU A 17 -1.02 -0.30 6.43
N MET A 18 -0.86 1.01 6.17
CA MET A 18 -0.20 1.48 4.94
C MET A 18 1.25 1.01 4.86
N LEU A 19 1.99 1.07 5.98
CA LEU A 19 3.38 0.59 6.03
C LEU A 19 3.45 -0.92 5.76
N ILE A 20 2.53 -1.71 6.31
CA ILE A 20 2.46 -3.15 6.06
C ILE A 20 2.20 -3.43 4.57
N VAL A 21 1.23 -2.76 3.96
CA VAL A 21 0.93 -2.92 2.52
C VAL A 21 2.12 -2.53 1.66
N LEU A 22 2.82 -1.44 2.01
CA LEU A 22 4.02 -1.02 1.32
C LEU A 22 5.10 -2.10 1.42
N LEU A 23 5.40 -2.61 2.62
CA LEU A 23 6.40 -3.67 2.78
C LEU A 23 5.99 -4.96 2.06
N MET A 24 4.72 -5.34 2.09
CA MET A 24 4.21 -6.49 1.35
C MET A 24 4.40 -6.32 -0.16
N GLY A 25 4.09 -5.14 -0.70
CA GLY A 25 4.33 -4.80 -2.11
C GLY A 25 5.80 -4.92 -2.49
N VAL A 26 6.68 -4.26 -1.73
CA VAL A 26 8.12 -4.24 -2.02
C VAL A 26 8.72 -5.64 -1.96
N LEU A 27 8.43 -6.40 -0.90
CA LEU A 27 8.93 -7.76 -0.77
C LEU A 27 8.32 -8.68 -1.83
N GLY A 28 7.03 -8.52 -2.14
CA GLY A 28 6.35 -9.31 -3.17
C GLY A 28 6.97 -9.12 -4.54
N PHE A 29 7.13 -7.87 -5.01
CA PHE A 29 7.78 -7.61 -6.30
C PHE A 29 9.27 -8.01 -6.31
N ARG A 30 9.96 -7.89 -5.18
CA ARG A 30 11.36 -8.34 -5.07
C ARG A 30 11.48 -9.86 -5.20
N ILE A 31 10.60 -10.61 -4.55
CA ILE A 31 10.68 -12.08 -4.47
C ILE A 31 10.06 -12.73 -5.73
N ILE A 32 8.90 -12.25 -6.17
CA ILE A 32 8.14 -12.83 -7.28
C ILE A 32 8.76 -12.44 -8.62
N SER A 33 9.04 -11.14 -8.81
CA SER A 33 9.46 -10.60 -10.11
C SER A 33 10.96 -10.28 -10.16
N GLY A 34 11.71 -10.49 -9.07
CA GLY A 34 13.16 -10.25 -9.03
C GLY A 34 13.56 -8.77 -9.14
N PHE A 35 12.62 -7.83 -8.98
CA PHE A 35 12.86 -6.39 -9.16
C PHE A 35 13.99 -5.90 -8.26
N SER A 36 14.74 -4.88 -8.68
CA SER A 36 15.67 -4.21 -7.77
C SER A 36 14.91 -3.60 -6.58
N TRP A 37 15.57 -3.33 -5.45
CA TRP A 37 14.91 -2.72 -4.29
C TRP A 37 14.22 -1.40 -4.64
N LEU A 38 14.85 -0.60 -5.50
CA LEU A 38 14.31 0.67 -5.94
C LEU A 38 13.10 0.48 -6.87
N ASP A 39 13.19 -0.44 -7.82
CA ASP A 39 12.07 -0.73 -8.75
C ASP A 39 10.88 -1.34 -8.02
N ALA A 40 11.12 -2.23 -7.06
CA ALA A 40 10.07 -2.82 -6.23
C ALA A 40 9.38 -1.75 -5.36
N MET A 41 10.16 -0.84 -4.76
CA MET A 41 9.63 0.31 -4.04
C MET A 41 8.81 1.22 -4.95
N TYR A 42 9.36 1.58 -6.10
CA TYR A 42 8.69 2.47 -7.05
C TYR A 42 7.39 1.85 -7.59
N MET A 43 7.43 0.59 -8.04
CA MET A 43 6.26 -0.17 -8.49
C MET A 43 5.19 -0.24 -7.39
N THR A 44 5.60 -0.53 -6.14
CA THR A 44 4.67 -0.56 -5.01
C THR A 44 4.02 0.79 -4.79
N VAL A 45 4.81 1.87 -4.72
CA VAL A 45 4.29 3.22 -4.47
C VAL A 45 3.28 3.62 -5.54
N ILE A 46 3.62 3.51 -6.82
CA ILE A 46 2.71 3.91 -7.90
C ILE A 46 1.43 3.05 -7.94
N THR A 47 1.50 1.80 -7.47
CA THR A 47 0.35 0.89 -7.38
C THR A 47 -0.57 1.28 -6.22
N ILE A 48 -0.04 1.38 -5.00
CA ILE A 48 -0.85 1.55 -3.79
C ILE A 48 -1.39 2.99 -3.64
N THR A 49 -0.75 3.96 -4.29
CA THR A 49 -1.21 5.36 -4.36
C THR A 49 -2.10 5.65 -5.56
N THR A 50 -2.42 4.63 -6.36
CA THR A 50 -3.25 4.72 -7.57
C THR A 50 -2.74 5.69 -8.65
N VAL A 51 -1.45 6.06 -8.62
CA VAL A 51 -0.84 6.92 -9.65
C VAL A 51 -0.72 6.16 -10.98
N GLY A 52 -0.26 4.90 -10.93
CA GLY A 52 -0.35 3.99 -12.06
C GLY A 52 0.37 4.41 -13.33
N PHE A 53 1.66 4.81 -13.27
CA PHE A 53 2.47 5.11 -14.46
C PHE A 53 2.73 3.92 -15.40
N GLY A 54 2.23 2.73 -15.07
CA GLY A 54 2.49 1.48 -15.78
C GLY A 54 3.46 0.57 -15.02
N GLU A 55 3.66 -0.63 -15.55
CA GLU A 55 4.58 -1.62 -14.99
C GLU A 55 6.03 -1.15 -15.19
N VAL A 56 6.83 -1.21 -14.12
CA VAL A 56 8.27 -0.85 -14.18
C VAL A 56 9.05 -1.83 -15.06
N GLN A 57 8.68 -3.10 -15.00
CA GLN A 57 9.16 -4.18 -15.86
C GLN A 57 7.99 -5.13 -16.16
N PRO A 58 8.04 -5.90 -17.26
CA PRO A 58 6.95 -6.81 -17.63
C PRO A 58 6.59 -7.78 -16.51
N LEU A 59 5.32 -7.83 -16.13
CA LEU A 59 4.82 -8.79 -15.14
C LEU A 59 4.44 -10.13 -15.78
N ASP A 60 4.86 -11.22 -15.14
CA ASP A 60 4.36 -12.56 -15.43
C ASP A 60 2.97 -12.79 -14.79
N ASP A 61 2.36 -13.94 -15.06
CA ASP A 61 0.99 -14.20 -14.61
C ASP A 61 0.86 -14.25 -13.08
N VAL A 62 1.90 -14.74 -12.39
CA VAL A 62 1.93 -14.78 -10.91
C VAL A 62 2.02 -13.37 -10.34
N ALA A 63 2.90 -12.53 -10.90
CA ALA A 63 3.05 -11.14 -10.45
C ALA A 63 1.81 -10.30 -10.77
N LYS A 64 1.11 -10.57 -11.88
CA LYS A 64 -0.20 -9.94 -12.16
C LYS A 64 -1.24 -10.29 -11.11
N ILE A 65 -1.36 -11.58 -10.73
CA ILE A 65 -2.29 -12.00 -9.67
C ILE A 65 -1.93 -11.34 -8.35
N PHE A 66 -0.64 -11.32 -7.98
CA PHE A 66 -0.17 -10.60 -6.81
C PHE A 66 -0.54 -9.11 -6.84
N THR A 67 -0.31 -8.45 -7.98
CA THR A 67 -0.61 -7.03 -8.17
C THR A 67 -2.11 -6.75 -8.04
N MET A 68 -2.97 -7.62 -8.60
CA MET A 68 -4.43 -7.51 -8.43
C MET A 68 -4.85 -7.56 -6.96
N VAL A 69 -4.31 -8.51 -6.18
CA VAL A 69 -4.59 -8.62 -4.74
C VAL A 69 -4.06 -7.41 -3.97
N LEU A 70 -2.85 -6.94 -4.33
CA LEU A 70 -2.24 -5.76 -3.72
C LEU A 70 -3.09 -4.52 -3.94
N ILE A 71 -3.58 -4.29 -5.17
CA ILE A 71 -4.46 -3.16 -5.52
C ILE A 71 -5.76 -3.19 -4.71
N LEU A 72 -6.44 -4.34 -4.67
CA LEU A 72 -7.71 -4.48 -3.94
C LEU A 72 -7.53 -4.26 -2.43
N THR A 73 -6.41 -4.71 -1.87
CA THR A 73 -6.11 -4.53 -0.46
C THR A 73 -5.72 -3.08 -0.16
N SER A 74 -4.87 -2.49 -1.00
CA SER A 74 -4.36 -1.14 -0.79
C SER A 74 -5.42 -0.07 -0.93
N ILE A 75 -6.36 -0.22 -1.87
CA ILE A 75 -7.42 0.80 -2.07
C ILE A 75 -8.35 0.90 -0.86
N VAL A 76 -8.66 -0.23 -0.22
CA VAL A 76 -9.48 -0.26 1.00
C VAL A 76 -8.74 0.44 2.15
N ILE A 77 -7.46 0.14 2.32
CA ILE A 77 -6.63 0.74 3.38
C ILE A 77 -6.40 2.23 3.14
N LEU A 78 -6.17 2.64 1.89
CA LEU A 78 -6.03 4.05 1.51
C LEU A 78 -7.33 4.81 1.80
N GLY A 79 -8.49 4.26 1.43
CA GLY A 79 -9.79 4.83 1.75
C GLY A 79 -10.02 4.98 3.26
N TYR A 80 -9.65 3.97 4.04
CA TYR A 80 -9.69 4.03 5.51
C TYR A 80 -8.77 5.11 6.08
N ALA A 81 -7.55 5.24 5.55
CA ALA A 81 -6.59 6.26 5.98
C ALA A 81 -7.11 7.67 5.68
N LEU A 82 -7.63 7.91 4.48
CA LEU A 82 -8.24 9.19 4.10
C LEU A 82 -9.43 9.53 4.99
N SER A 83 -10.34 8.58 5.21
CA SER A 83 -11.49 8.76 6.11
C SER A 83 -11.04 9.12 7.53
N THR A 84 -10.00 8.46 8.05
CA THR A 84 -9.46 8.73 9.38
C THR A 84 -8.87 10.14 9.47
N ILE A 85 -8.17 10.59 8.43
CA ILE A 85 -7.62 11.95 8.34
C ILE A 85 -8.75 12.98 8.30
N THR A 86 -9.75 12.80 7.44
CA THR A 86 -10.89 13.73 7.32
C THR A 86 -11.66 13.85 8.64
N ASN A 87 -11.88 12.74 9.35
CA ASN A 87 -12.58 12.75 10.64
C ASN A 87 -11.76 13.40 11.78
N THR A 88 -10.47 13.68 11.57
CA THR A 88 -9.61 14.30 12.58
C THR A 88 -9.66 15.83 12.56
N PHE A 89 -10.10 16.43 11.44
CA PHE A 89 -10.34 17.86 11.29
C PHE A 89 -11.81 18.21 11.58
#